data_AF-A0A3M4U095-F1
#
_entry.id   AF-A0A3M4U095-F1
#
_cell.length_a   1.000
_cell.length_b   1.000
_cell.length_c   1.000
_cell.angle_alpha   90.00
_cell.angle_beta   90.00
_cell.angle_gamma   90.00
#
_symmetry.space_group_name_H-M   'P 1'
#
loop_
_entity.id
_entity.type
_entity.pdbx_description
1 polymer ?
#
loop_
_entity_poly.entity_id
_entity_poly.type
_entity_poly.pdbx_seq_one_letter_code
_entity_poly.pdbx_strand_id
1 'polypeptide(L)'
;MTYGIRGGAGTSAYYTQPQPFDELKLDQGQIQEKTEKLKEKGYFTVPISDTTRSYLHQQSSLSNPAWRNETVGKVVDLKATDYERSTTAVAKDIATTLTGRQQQLRPHEFQLRRAKNQGADQWHQDKEPKKVICIATIEGRGTEFVKRAESEGIFEAEHFGKMIPLDAEAVEERTKEAKQDRFYFFAGKGITEENIPKLVHRSPHQSGRSIFLARWQ
;
A
#
# COMPACT_ATOMS: atom_id res chain seq x y z
N MET A 1 -28.99 61.54 6.05
CA MET A 1 -27.71 60.81 6.20
C MET A 1 -28.00 59.33 6.01
N THR A 2 -27.62 58.79 4.86
CA THR A 2 -27.73 57.36 4.52
C THR A 2 -26.37 56.72 4.77
N TYR A 3 -26.27 55.85 5.78
CA TYR A 3 -25.08 55.04 6.00
C TYR A 3 -25.14 53.82 5.09
N GLY A 4 -24.32 53.84 4.04
CA GLY A 4 -24.12 52.71 3.15
C GLY A 4 -23.31 51.61 3.83
N ILE A 5 -23.88 50.41 3.92
CA ILE A 5 -23.15 49.18 4.20
C ILE A 5 -22.46 48.77 2.90
N ARG A 6 -21.13 48.81 2.86
CA ARG A 6 -20.32 48.20 1.80
C ARG A 6 -19.02 47.63 2.33
N GLY A 7 -18.79 46.37 1.95
CA GLY A 7 -17.47 45.74 1.86
C GLY A 7 -17.13 44.89 3.07
N GLY A 8 -16.87 43.60 2.97
CA GLY A 8 -16.89 42.68 1.84
C GLY A 8 -16.75 41.29 2.45
N ALA A 9 -17.52 40.33 1.94
CA ALA A 9 -17.31 38.94 2.27
C ALA A 9 -15.97 38.52 1.67
N GLY A 10 -14.90 38.61 2.47
CA GLY A 10 -13.64 37.98 2.15
C GLY A 10 -13.93 36.50 1.96
N THR A 11 -13.66 35.99 0.76
CA THR A 11 -13.61 34.56 0.50
C THR A 11 -12.51 34.00 1.39
N SER A 12 -12.87 33.57 2.59
CA SER A 12 -11.99 32.82 3.47
C SER A 12 -11.60 31.58 2.68
N ALA A 13 -10.37 31.56 2.17
CA ALA A 13 -9.75 30.34 1.69
C ALA A 13 -9.65 29.47 2.94
N TYR A 14 -10.67 28.64 3.16
CA TYR A 14 -10.63 27.60 4.18
C TYR A 14 -9.42 26.73 3.84
N TYR A 15 -8.28 27.00 4.46
CA TYR A 15 -7.19 26.07 4.53
C TYR A 15 -7.72 24.88 5.32
N THR A 16 -8.31 23.93 4.61
CA THR A 16 -8.68 22.64 5.15
C THR A 16 -7.42 22.01 5.71
N GLN A 17 -7.44 21.72 7.01
CA GLN A 17 -6.37 21.00 7.67
C GLN A 17 -6.12 19.68 6.91
N PRO A 18 -4.85 19.31 6.64
CA PRO A 18 -4.54 18.05 5.98
C PRO A 18 -5.21 16.89 6.71
N GLN A 19 -5.86 16.01 5.95
CA GLN A 19 -6.51 14.83 6.47
C GLN A 19 -5.64 13.60 6.23
N PRO A 20 -5.75 12.54 7.07
CA PRO A 20 -5.10 11.26 6.80
C PRO A 20 -5.36 10.76 5.38
N PHE A 21 -4.32 10.23 4.75
CA PHE A 21 -4.30 9.68 3.39
C PHE A 21 -4.58 10.67 2.25
N ASP A 22 -4.54 11.98 2.49
CA ASP A 22 -4.69 12.98 1.43
C ASP A 22 -3.63 12.81 0.33
N GLU A 23 -2.42 12.38 0.66
CA GLU A 23 -1.35 12.07 -0.31
C GLU A 23 -1.73 10.96 -1.31
N LEU A 24 -2.74 10.14 -1.01
CA LEU A 24 -3.21 9.06 -1.87
C LEU A 24 -4.32 9.53 -2.82
N LYS A 25 -4.83 10.76 -2.68
CA LYS A 25 -5.82 11.36 -3.59
C LYS A 25 -5.13 11.88 -4.85
N LEU A 26 -4.63 10.95 -5.66
CA LEU A 26 -3.87 11.25 -6.86
C LEU A 26 -4.76 11.86 -7.95
N ASP A 27 -4.28 12.90 -8.62
CA ASP A 27 -4.91 13.42 -9.83
C ASP A 27 -4.64 12.51 -11.06
N GLN A 28 -5.30 12.80 -12.18
CA GLN A 28 -5.19 11.98 -13.39
C GLN A 28 -3.78 11.96 -13.98
N GLY A 29 -3.04 13.07 -13.94
CA GLY A 29 -1.67 13.13 -14.43
C GLY A 29 -0.73 12.28 -13.57
N GLN A 30 -0.89 12.36 -12.25
CA GLN A 30 -0.17 11.51 -11.31
C GLN A 30 -0.52 10.04 -11.50
N ILE A 31 -1.79 9.68 -11.67
CA ILE A 31 -2.22 8.28 -11.92
C ILE A 31 -1.54 7.73 -13.16
N GLN A 32 -1.54 8.48 -14.28
CA GLN A 32 -0.85 8.06 -15.51
C GLN A 32 0.64 7.81 -15.25
N GLU A 33 1.35 8.77 -14.67
CA GLU A 33 2.78 8.64 -14.35
C GLU A 33 3.08 7.42 -13.45
N LYS A 34 2.26 7.22 -12.40
CA LYS A 34 2.43 6.10 -11.47
C LYS A 34 2.11 4.75 -12.12
N THR A 35 1.12 4.69 -13.00
CA THR A 35 0.75 3.45 -13.70
C THR A 35 1.84 3.00 -14.68
N GLU A 36 2.51 3.93 -15.37
CA GLU A 36 3.66 3.61 -16.22
C GLU A 36 4.84 3.09 -15.39
N LYS A 37 5.13 3.69 -14.24
CA LYS A 37 6.12 3.15 -13.29
C LYS A 37 5.76 1.74 -12.81
N LEU A 38 4.47 1.48 -12.61
CA LEU A 38 3.99 0.16 -12.20
C LEU A 38 4.21 -0.87 -13.30
N LYS A 39 3.95 -0.54 -14.57
CA LYS A 39 4.24 -1.41 -15.72
C LYS A 39 5.74 -1.69 -15.86
N GLU A 40 6.57 -0.67 -15.69
CA GLU A 40 8.04 -0.78 -15.82
C GLU A 40 8.66 -1.59 -14.66
N LYS A 41 8.29 -1.28 -13.41
CA LYS A 41 9.02 -1.73 -12.21
C LYS A 41 8.27 -2.78 -11.38
N GLY A 42 6.98 -2.99 -11.66
CA GLY A 42 6.06 -3.78 -10.84
C GLY A 42 5.51 -3.03 -9.61
N TYR A 43 6.00 -1.81 -9.33
CA TYR A 43 5.53 -0.99 -8.21
C TYR A 43 5.77 0.50 -8.42
N PHE A 44 5.05 1.31 -7.64
CA PHE A 44 5.42 2.72 -7.39
C PHE A 44 5.26 3.06 -5.92
N THR A 45 5.77 4.22 -5.52
CA THR A 45 5.64 4.71 -4.15
C THR A 45 5.05 6.11 -4.05
N VAL A 46 4.34 6.36 -2.95
CA VAL A 46 3.88 7.68 -2.51
C VAL A 46 4.44 7.94 -1.10
N PRO A 47 5.12 9.08 -0.84
CA PRO A 47 5.57 9.44 0.51
C PRO A 47 4.39 9.56 1.49
N ILE A 48 4.56 9.06 2.71
CA ILE A 48 3.56 9.18 3.78
C ILE A 48 3.71 10.54 4.44
N SER A 49 2.61 11.29 4.53
CA SER A 49 2.58 12.58 5.21
C SER A 49 2.69 12.41 6.74
N ASP A 50 3.16 13.44 7.43
CA ASP A 50 3.24 13.40 8.91
C ASP A 50 1.85 13.25 9.55
N THR A 51 0.81 13.81 8.92
CA THR A 51 -0.59 13.64 9.33
C THR A 51 -1.00 12.17 9.28
N THR A 52 -0.79 11.50 8.14
CA THR A 52 -1.12 10.08 7.99
C THR A 52 -0.29 9.20 8.92
N ARG A 53 1.00 9.48 9.03
CA ARG A 53 1.91 8.76 9.93
C ARG A 53 1.44 8.86 11.38
N SER A 54 1.15 10.07 11.86
CA SER A 54 0.66 10.32 13.21
C SER A 54 -0.67 9.63 13.46
N TYR A 55 -1.60 9.72 12.51
CA TYR A 55 -2.88 9.02 12.59
C TYR A 55 -2.68 7.51 12.70
N LEU A 56 -1.84 6.89 11.86
CA LEU A 56 -1.58 5.46 11.89
C LEU A 56 -0.90 5.02 13.19
N HIS A 57 0.07 5.77 13.73
CA HIS A 57 0.66 5.50 15.05
C HIS A 57 -0.34 5.72 16.20
N GLN A 58 -1.27 6.65 16.06
CA GLN A 58 -2.34 6.84 17.03
C GLN A 58 -3.33 5.67 16.99
N GLN A 59 -3.75 5.21 15.81
CA GLN A 59 -4.59 4.02 15.68
C GLN A 59 -3.88 2.76 16.19
N SER A 60 -2.59 2.64 15.92
CA SER A 60 -1.68 1.69 16.56
C SER A 60 -1.86 1.70 18.08
N SER A 61 -1.58 2.85 18.71
CA SER A 61 -1.48 2.98 20.17
C SER A 61 -2.82 2.97 20.91
N LEU A 62 -3.87 3.57 20.35
CA LEU A 62 -5.20 3.69 20.98
C LEU A 62 -6.02 2.40 20.91
N SER A 63 -5.75 1.52 19.94
CA SER A 63 -6.66 0.43 19.59
C SER A 63 -6.67 -0.77 20.54
N ASN A 64 -5.97 -0.76 21.71
CA ASN A 64 -6.20 -1.55 22.96
C ASN A 64 -4.91 -1.60 23.85
N PRO A 65 -4.98 -1.50 25.19
CA PRO A 65 -3.87 -1.80 26.10
C PRO A 65 -3.13 -3.13 25.84
N ALA A 66 -3.81 -4.12 25.26
CA ALA A 66 -3.25 -5.41 24.83
C ALA A 66 -2.22 -5.32 23.67
N TRP A 67 -2.09 -4.19 22.97
CA TRP A 67 -1.00 -3.96 22.01
C TRP A 67 0.39 -3.95 22.66
N ARG A 68 0.45 -3.82 23.99
CA ARG A 68 1.68 -3.88 24.77
C ARG A 68 2.07 -5.31 25.17
N ASN A 69 1.12 -6.27 25.21
CA ASN A 69 1.29 -7.51 25.99
C ASN A 69 1.18 -8.85 25.24
N GLU A 70 0.81 -8.94 23.95
CA GLU A 70 0.63 -10.28 23.33
C GLU A 70 1.24 -10.55 21.94
N THR A 71 1.52 -11.85 21.78
CA THR A 71 2.25 -12.64 20.77
C THR A 71 1.48 -12.91 19.46
N VAL A 72 0.29 -12.35 19.24
CA VAL A 72 -0.56 -12.65 18.07
C VAL A 72 -0.89 -11.40 17.25
N GLY A 73 -0.77 -11.52 15.93
CA GLY A 73 -1.05 -10.44 14.98
C GLY A 73 -2.50 -9.96 15.05
N LYS A 74 -2.66 -8.72 15.50
CA LYS A 74 -3.94 -8.03 15.65
C LYS A 74 -4.21 -7.14 14.44
N VAL A 75 -5.48 -6.98 14.11
CA VAL A 75 -5.97 -6.19 12.98
C VAL A 75 -6.89 -5.07 13.50
N VAL A 76 -6.69 -3.85 13.01
CA VAL A 76 -7.61 -2.72 13.14
C VAL A 76 -8.19 -2.48 11.76
N ASP A 77 -9.50 -2.68 11.62
CA ASP A 77 -10.19 -2.42 10.36
C ASP A 77 -10.53 -0.92 10.23
N LEU A 78 -10.07 -0.31 9.14
CA LEU A 78 -10.28 1.11 8.82
C LEU A 78 -11.25 1.27 7.63
N LYS A 79 -11.95 0.20 7.22
CA LYS A 79 -13.00 0.23 6.19
C LYS A 79 -14.15 1.18 6.54
N ALA A 80 -14.87 1.60 5.50
CA ALA A 80 -16.04 2.48 5.60
C ALA A 80 -15.76 3.88 6.17
N THR A 81 -14.48 4.26 6.25
CA THR A 81 -14.05 5.64 6.49
C THR A 81 -14.05 6.44 5.18
N ASP A 82 -14.10 7.78 5.27
CA ASP A 82 -13.93 8.64 4.09
C ASP A 82 -12.58 8.45 3.39
N TYR A 83 -11.56 8.08 4.16
CA TYR A 83 -10.21 7.77 3.67
C TYR A 83 -10.21 6.52 2.78
N GLU A 84 -10.91 5.48 3.19
CA GLU A 84 -11.05 4.26 2.39
C GLU A 84 -11.76 4.57 1.07
N ARG A 85 -12.89 5.28 1.11
CA ARG A 85 -13.65 5.63 -0.11
C ARG A 85 -12.81 6.38 -1.14
N SER A 86 -12.08 7.40 -0.69
CA SER A 86 -11.23 8.22 -1.57
C SER A 86 -10.04 7.43 -2.13
N THR A 87 -9.39 6.61 -1.31
CA THR A 87 -8.28 5.75 -1.78
C THR A 87 -8.78 4.67 -2.74
N THR A 88 -9.98 4.12 -2.53
CA THR A 88 -10.61 3.14 -3.42
C THR A 88 -10.91 3.72 -4.81
N ALA A 89 -11.31 4.99 -4.89
CA ALA A 89 -11.49 5.67 -6.18
C ALA A 89 -10.17 5.72 -6.97
N VAL A 90 -9.06 6.07 -6.31
CA VAL A 90 -7.74 6.11 -6.94
C VAL A 90 -7.26 4.71 -7.35
N ALA A 91 -7.47 3.69 -6.51
CA ALA A 91 -7.18 2.30 -6.87
C ALA A 91 -7.95 1.85 -8.12
N LYS A 92 -9.21 2.29 -8.26
CA LYS A 92 -10.06 1.99 -9.42
C LYS A 92 -9.53 2.64 -10.69
N ASP A 93 -9.09 3.88 -10.60
CA ASP A 93 -8.53 4.61 -11.73
C ASP A 93 -7.17 4.04 -12.16
N ILE A 94 -6.32 3.64 -11.20
CA ILE A 94 -5.09 2.88 -11.46
C ILE A 94 -5.42 1.58 -12.20
N ALA A 95 -6.35 0.77 -11.68
CA ALA A 95 -6.72 -0.50 -12.30
C ALA A 95 -7.34 -0.31 -13.70
N THR A 96 -8.11 0.75 -13.90
CA THR A 96 -8.70 1.12 -15.19
C THR A 96 -7.61 1.52 -16.19
N THR A 97 -6.67 2.36 -15.77
CA THR A 97 -5.53 2.80 -16.60
C THR A 97 -4.61 1.64 -16.95
N LEU A 98 -4.38 0.73 -16.01
CA LEU A 98 -3.57 -0.47 -16.24
C LEU A 98 -4.23 -1.45 -17.21
N THR A 99 -5.56 -1.53 -17.28
CA THR A 99 -6.27 -2.54 -18.10
C THR A 99 -6.93 -1.98 -19.36
N GLY A 100 -6.94 -0.65 -19.53
CA GLY A 100 -7.69 0.05 -20.58
C GLY A 100 -9.21 -0.14 -20.50
N ARG A 101 -9.74 -0.71 -19.41
CA ARG A 101 -11.17 -1.04 -19.23
C ARG A 101 -11.65 -0.56 -17.88
N GLN A 102 -12.87 -0.04 -17.83
CA GLN A 102 -13.45 0.41 -16.57
C GLN A 102 -13.54 -0.76 -15.58
N GLN A 103 -12.86 -0.62 -14.45
CA GLN A 103 -12.88 -1.63 -13.40
C GLN A 103 -13.93 -1.29 -12.34
N GLN A 104 -14.61 -2.30 -11.82
CA GLN A 104 -15.24 -2.19 -10.51
C GLN A 104 -14.27 -2.77 -9.47
N LEU A 105 -14.00 -1.98 -8.44
CA LEU A 105 -13.20 -2.40 -7.29
C LEU A 105 -14.02 -2.24 -6.02
N ARG A 106 -13.86 -3.18 -5.11
CA ARG A 106 -14.31 -3.04 -3.72
C ARG A 106 -13.13 -3.23 -2.77
N PRO A 107 -13.07 -2.47 -1.67
CA PRO A 107 -12.07 -2.67 -0.63
C PRO A 107 -12.24 -4.07 -0.03
N HIS A 108 -11.27 -4.95 -0.25
CA HIS A 108 -11.22 -6.24 0.42
C HIS A 108 -10.58 -6.11 1.79
N GLU A 109 -9.51 -5.32 1.88
CA GLU A 109 -8.79 -4.97 3.11
C GLU A 109 -8.50 -3.47 3.07
N PHE A 110 -8.66 -2.80 4.21
CA PHE A 110 -8.16 -1.45 4.46
C PHE A 110 -7.87 -1.35 5.96
N GLN A 111 -6.69 -1.83 6.39
CA GLN A 111 -6.47 -2.23 7.77
C GLN A 111 -5.05 -1.92 8.25
N LEU A 112 -4.91 -1.59 9.53
CA LEU A 112 -3.63 -1.59 10.23
C LEU A 112 -3.44 -2.96 10.90
N ARG A 113 -2.27 -3.56 10.74
CA ARG A 113 -1.97 -4.92 11.20
C ARG A 113 -0.67 -4.95 11.97
N ARG A 114 -0.66 -5.68 13.09
CA ARG A 114 0.60 -6.17 13.66
C ARG A 114 0.99 -7.45 12.91
N ALA A 115 2.07 -7.40 12.15
CA ALA A 115 2.47 -8.51 11.30
C ALA A 115 2.80 -9.72 12.19
N LYS A 116 2.21 -10.88 11.87
CA LYS A 116 2.63 -12.15 12.48
C LYS A 116 3.98 -12.53 11.86
N ASN A 117 4.89 -13.07 12.67
CA ASN A 117 6.14 -13.64 12.18
C ASN A 117 5.95 -14.98 11.47
N GLN A 118 4.74 -15.55 11.50
CA GLN A 118 4.47 -16.84 10.88
C GLN A 118 4.62 -16.73 9.36
N GLY A 119 5.58 -17.46 8.79
CA GLY A 119 5.92 -17.41 7.36
C GLY A 119 6.81 -16.22 6.95
N ALA A 120 7.47 -15.54 7.90
CA ALA A 120 8.37 -14.39 7.66
C ALA A 120 9.73 -14.75 6.99
N ASP A 121 9.74 -15.83 6.23
CA ASP A 121 10.88 -16.41 5.52
C ASP A 121 10.47 -16.90 4.12
N GLN A 122 9.17 -17.11 3.89
CA GLN A 122 8.65 -17.69 2.66
C GLN A 122 8.42 -16.62 1.60
N TRP A 123 9.29 -16.62 0.61
CA TRP A 123 9.12 -15.86 -0.62
C TRP A 123 7.89 -16.36 -1.39
N HIS A 124 7.07 -15.42 -1.83
CA HIS A 124 5.86 -15.73 -2.58
C HIS A 124 5.51 -14.61 -3.56
N GLN A 125 4.65 -14.95 -4.51
CA GLN A 125 3.85 -14.00 -5.27
C GLN A 125 2.40 -14.06 -4.79
N ASP A 126 1.75 -12.90 -4.69
CA ASP A 126 0.34 -12.85 -4.28
C ASP A 126 -0.53 -13.60 -5.30
N LYS A 127 -1.31 -14.56 -4.80
CA LYS A 127 -2.10 -15.50 -5.61
C LYS A 127 -3.55 -15.12 -5.76
N GLU A 128 -4.12 -14.53 -4.73
CA GLU A 128 -5.52 -14.12 -4.80
C GLU A 128 -5.68 -13.08 -5.90
N PRO A 129 -6.79 -13.10 -6.65
CA PRO A 129 -7.02 -12.16 -7.75
C PRO A 129 -7.38 -10.76 -7.23
N LYS A 130 -6.57 -10.23 -6.31
CA LYS A 130 -6.61 -8.82 -5.93
C LYS A 130 -6.08 -8.02 -7.10
N LYS A 131 -6.67 -6.87 -7.36
CA LYS A 131 -6.33 -6.03 -8.50
C LYS A 131 -5.21 -5.05 -8.13
N VAL A 132 -5.41 -4.30 -7.06
CA VAL A 132 -4.42 -3.33 -6.55
C VAL A 132 -4.13 -3.66 -5.09
N ILE A 133 -2.88 -3.46 -4.69
CA ILE A 133 -2.40 -3.67 -3.32
C ILE A 133 -1.61 -2.43 -2.93
N CYS A 134 -1.90 -1.87 -1.76
CA CYS A 134 -1.15 -0.80 -1.14
C CYS A 134 -0.67 -1.27 0.24
N ILE A 135 0.62 -1.18 0.50
CA ILE A 135 1.21 -1.50 1.80
C ILE A 135 2.09 -0.35 2.28
N ALA A 136 2.10 -0.09 3.58
CA ALA A 136 3.06 0.78 4.22
C ALA A 136 3.57 0.14 5.51
N THR A 137 4.84 0.37 5.81
CA THR A 137 5.44 -0.07 7.07
C THR A 137 5.37 1.07 8.06
N ILE A 138 4.69 0.87 9.19
CA ILE A 138 4.48 1.89 10.22
C ILE A 138 5.54 1.74 11.31
N GLU A 139 5.85 0.51 11.71
CA GLU A 139 6.86 0.19 12.72
C GLU A 139 7.66 -1.04 12.30
N GLY A 140 8.98 -1.01 12.53
CA GLY A 140 9.90 -2.09 12.20
C GLY A 140 10.30 -2.14 10.71
N ARG A 141 10.91 -3.24 10.27
CA ARG A 141 11.48 -3.39 8.93
C ARG A 141 10.41 -3.44 7.84
N GLY A 142 10.76 -3.04 6.63
CA GLY A 142 9.89 -3.13 5.47
C GLY A 142 9.67 -4.54 4.95
N THR A 143 8.58 -4.77 4.22
CA THR A 143 8.45 -5.97 3.38
C THR A 143 9.66 -6.07 2.45
N GLU A 144 10.25 -7.27 2.37
CA GLU A 144 11.36 -7.56 1.49
C GLU A 144 10.82 -8.02 0.14
N PHE A 145 11.40 -7.53 -0.95
CA PHE A 145 10.94 -7.86 -2.30
C PHE A 145 12.09 -7.89 -3.30
N VAL A 146 11.93 -8.68 -4.35
CA VAL A 146 12.79 -8.72 -5.53
C VAL A 146 11.94 -8.33 -6.74
N LYS A 147 12.48 -7.48 -7.63
CA LYS A 147 11.76 -7.11 -8.85
C LYS A 147 11.61 -8.32 -9.75
N ARG A 148 10.50 -8.38 -10.49
CA ARG A 148 10.21 -9.51 -11.40
C ARG A 148 11.33 -9.80 -12.41
N ALA A 149 11.96 -8.77 -12.98
CA ALA A 149 13.08 -8.92 -13.91
C ALA A 149 14.37 -9.41 -13.23
N GLU A 150 14.52 -9.12 -11.93
CA GLU A 150 15.66 -9.55 -11.11
C GLU A 150 15.41 -10.94 -10.49
N SER A 151 14.17 -11.45 -10.52
CA SER A 151 13.78 -12.73 -9.92
C SER A 151 13.89 -13.91 -10.88
N GLU A 152 14.10 -13.66 -12.19
CA GLU A 152 14.23 -14.74 -13.18
C GLU A 152 15.50 -15.53 -12.96
N GLY A 153 15.38 -16.86 -12.99
CA GLY A 153 16.52 -17.78 -12.84
C GLY A 153 17.06 -17.92 -11.41
N ILE A 154 16.63 -17.08 -10.45
CA ILE A 154 17.05 -17.18 -9.04
C ILE A 154 15.93 -17.68 -8.10
N PHE A 155 14.71 -17.81 -8.62
CA PHE A 155 13.61 -18.47 -7.93
C PHE A 155 12.96 -19.55 -8.81
N GLU A 156 12.57 -20.65 -8.18
CA GLU A 156 11.67 -21.65 -8.76
C GLU A 156 10.24 -21.44 -8.24
N ALA A 157 9.26 -21.46 -9.15
CA ALA A 157 7.85 -21.31 -8.78
C ALA A 157 7.27 -22.68 -8.40
N GLU A 158 6.73 -22.77 -7.18
CA GLU A 158 6.06 -23.96 -6.67
C GLU A 158 4.54 -23.83 -6.66
N HIS A 159 3.89 -24.94 -6.25
CA HIS A 159 2.46 -24.98 -5.99
C HIS A 159 2.04 -23.85 -5.06
N PHE A 160 0.91 -23.26 -5.43
CA PHE A 160 0.39 -22.09 -4.75
C PHE A 160 1.48 -21.02 -4.63
N GLY A 161 1.97 -20.43 -5.72
CA GLY A 161 2.68 -19.12 -5.73
C GLY A 161 3.85 -18.95 -4.76
N LYS A 162 4.35 -20.03 -4.18
CA LYS A 162 5.53 -20.08 -3.35
C LYS A 162 6.73 -20.00 -4.29
N MET A 163 7.72 -19.22 -3.90
CA MET A 163 8.92 -19.01 -4.69
C MET A 163 10.10 -19.56 -3.90
N ILE A 164 10.74 -20.61 -4.39
CA ILE A 164 11.90 -21.20 -3.73
C ILE A 164 13.17 -20.50 -4.24
N PRO A 165 13.99 -19.91 -3.36
CA PRO A 165 15.31 -19.41 -3.74
C PRO A 165 16.18 -20.55 -4.29
N LEU A 166 16.72 -20.39 -5.50
CA LEU A 166 17.70 -21.30 -6.10
C LEU A 166 19.14 -20.91 -5.72
N ASP A 167 19.35 -19.62 -5.47
CA ASP A 167 20.64 -19.04 -5.06
C ASP A 167 20.37 -17.99 -3.97
N ALA A 168 20.80 -18.29 -2.75
CA ALA A 168 20.54 -17.43 -1.60
C ALA A 168 21.35 -16.12 -1.65
N GLU A 169 22.58 -16.17 -2.14
CA GLU A 169 23.47 -15.00 -2.24
C GLU A 169 22.94 -14.04 -3.30
N ALA A 170 22.59 -14.57 -4.48
CA ALA A 170 22.01 -13.76 -5.55
C ALA A 170 20.67 -13.12 -5.13
N VAL A 171 19.85 -13.85 -4.36
CA VAL A 171 18.61 -13.31 -3.79
C VAL A 171 18.88 -12.20 -2.79
N GLU A 172 19.86 -12.35 -1.89
CA GLU A 172 20.21 -11.33 -0.91
C GLU A 172 20.68 -10.03 -1.58
N GLU A 173 21.59 -10.11 -2.56
CA GLU A 173 22.08 -8.96 -3.32
C GLU A 173 20.97 -8.16 -4.03
N ARG A 174 19.92 -8.85 -4.47
CA ARG A 174 18.80 -8.26 -5.23
C ARG A 174 17.62 -7.88 -4.34
N THR A 175 17.64 -8.29 -3.07
CA THR A 175 16.58 -8.02 -2.11
C THR A 175 16.53 -6.53 -1.79
N LYS A 176 15.33 -5.97 -1.87
CA LYS A 176 15.04 -4.59 -1.49
C LYS A 176 14.09 -4.60 -0.31
N GLU A 177 14.30 -3.66 0.61
CA GLU A 177 13.40 -3.42 1.73
C GLU A 177 12.47 -2.23 1.42
N ALA A 178 11.17 -2.39 1.68
CA ALA A 178 10.21 -1.31 1.60
C ALA A 178 10.50 -0.24 2.67
N LYS A 179 10.66 1.02 2.29
CA LYS A 179 10.91 2.12 3.23
C LYS A 179 9.68 2.41 4.07
N GLN A 180 9.88 2.75 5.34
CA GLN A 180 8.80 3.06 6.30
C GLN A 180 8.02 4.34 5.96
N ASP A 181 8.65 5.29 5.28
CA ASP A 181 8.08 6.60 4.96
C ASP A 181 7.21 6.58 3.69
N ARG A 182 6.83 5.40 3.19
CA ARG A 182 6.20 5.25 1.87
C ARG A 182 5.06 4.25 1.84
N PHE A 183 4.01 4.62 1.14
CA PHE A 183 3.06 3.68 0.56
C PHE A 183 3.66 3.06 -0.68
N TYR A 184 3.61 1.73 -0.76
CA TYR A 184 4.00 0.96 -1.92
C TYR A 184 2.75 0.40 -2.58
N PHE A 185 2.58 0.71 -3.87
CA PHE A 185 1.50 0.19 -4.68
C PHE A 185 2.01 -0.89 -5.63
N PHE A 186 1.27 -1.98 -5.73
CA PHE A 186 1.53 -3.10 -6.62
C PHE A 186 0.26 -3.49 -7.37
N ALA A 187 0.41 -4.04 -8.57
CA ALA A 187 -0.67 -4.77 -9.22
C ALA A 187 -0.72 -6.20 -8.68
N GLY A 188 -1.87 -6.60 -8.15
CA GLY A 188 -2.12 -7.99 -7.79
C GLY A 188 -2.45 -8.84 -9.01
N LYS A 189 -2.62 -10.14 -8.79
CA LYS A 189 -2.85 -11.13 -9.87
C LYS A 189 -4.20 -10.96 -10.57
N GLY A 190 -5.15 -10.27 -9.97
CA GLY A 190 -6.47 -9.99 -10.55
C GLY A 190 -6.43 -8.99 -11.71
N ILE A 191 -5.32 -8.25 -11.87
CA ILE A 191 -5.03 -7.54 -13.12
C ILE A 191 -4.44 -8.56 -14.08
N THR A 192 -5.28 -9.05 -15.00
CA THR A 192 -5.01 -10.15 -15.94
C THR A 192 -4.00 -9.80 -17.03
N GLU A 193 -3.46 -8.59 -17.05
CA GLU A 193 -2.41 -8.22 -18.01
C GLU A 193 -1.10 -8.93 -17.65
N GLU A 194 -0.71 -9.88 -18.49
CA GLU A 194 0.51 -10.69 -18.37
C GLU A 194 1.78 -9.82 -18.28
N ASN A 195 1.73 -8.60 -18.83
CA ASN A 195 2.86 -7.68 -18.92
C ASN A 195 3.15 -6.90 -17.64
N ILE A 196 2.27 -6.96 -16.63
CA ILE A 196 2.51 -6.20 -15.39
C ILE A 196 3.35 -7.04 -14.42
N PRO A 197 4.58 -6.63 -14.10
CA PRO A 197 5.49 -7.46 -13.34
C PRO A 197 4.98 -7.68 -11.91
N LYS A 198 4.85 -8.94 -11.49
CA LYS A 198 4.48 -9.32 -10.12
C LYS A 198 5.74 -9.53 -9.28
N LEU A 199 5.80 -8.89 -8.12
CA LEU A 199 6.97 -8.97 -7.25
C LEU A 199 6.97 -10.26 -6.44
N VAL A 200 8.15 -10.87 -6.34
CA VAL A 200 8.43 -11.90 -5.35
C VAL A 200 8.75 -11.19 -4.04
N HIS A 201 8.01 -11.49 -2.98
CA HIS A 201 8.13 -10.77 -1.72
C HIS A 201 7.94 -11.67 -0.50
N ARG A 202 8.42 -11.21 0.65
CA ARG A 202 8.22 -11.84 1.95
C ARG A 202 8.17 -10.80 3.06
N SER A 203 7.60 -11.18 4.20
CA SER A 203 7.81 -10.40 5.42
C SER A 203 9.24 -10.61 5.92
N PRO A 204 9.99 -9.57 6.34
CA PRO A 204 11.28 -9.73 7.01
C PRO A 204 11.14 -10.50 8.33
N HIS A 205 12.23 -11.15 8.71
CA HIS A 205 12.35 -11.88 9.97
C HIS A 205 12.52 -10.94 11.18
N GLN A 206 11.43 -10.29 11.60
CA GLN A 206 11.42 -9.39 12.75
C GLN A 206 10.04 -9.33 13.41
N SER A 207 10.02 -9.50 14.74
CA SER A 207 8.81 -9.35 15.56
C SER A 207 8.42 -7.89 15.81
N GLY A 208 7.16 -7.67 16.16
CA GLY A 208 6.68 -6.36 16.60
C GLY A 208 6.48 -5.34 15.48
N ARG A 209 6.44 -5.79 14.23
CA ARG A 209 6.18 -4.93 13.07
C ARG A 209 4.71 -4.53 12.97
N SER A 210 4.48 -3.28 12.58
CA SER A 210 3.15 -2.76 12.28
C SER A 210 3.11 -2.32 10.81
N ILE A 211 2.12 -2.78 10.06
CA ILE A 211 1.93 -2.45 8.65
C ILE A 211 0.51 -1.96 8.41
N PHE A 212 0.36 -0.98 7.54
CA PHE A 212 -0.91 -0.68 6.90
C PHE A 212 -1.03 -1.51 5.62
N LEU A 213 -2.19 -2.12 5.40
CA LEU A 213 -2.49 -2.91 4.22
C LEU A 213 -3.87 -2.55 3.68
N ALA A 214 -3.90 -2.15 2.41
CA ALA A 214 -5.12 -2.03 1.62
C ALA A 214 -5.05 -2.94 0.39
N ARG A 215 -6.11 -3.70 0.14
CA ARG A 215 -6.24 -4.57 -1.04
C ARG A 215 -7.62 -4.44 -1.63
N TRP A 216 -7.69 -4.42 -2.97
CA TRP A 216 -8.93 -4.30 -3.71
C TRP A 216 -9.16 -5.51 -4.61
N GLN A 217 -10.42 -5.89 -4.78
CA GLN A 217 -10.90 -6.95 -5.68
C GLN A 217 -11.89 -6.38 -6.69
#